data_AF-A0A2T5L644-F1
#
_entry.id   AF-A0A2T5L644-F1
#
_cell.length_a   1.000
_cell.length_b   1.000
_cell.length_c   1.000
_cell.angle_alpha   90.00
_cell.angle_beta   90.00
_cell.angle_gamma   90.00
#
_symmetry.space_group_name_H-M   'P 1'
#
loop_
_entity.id
_entity.type
_entity.pdbx_description
1 polymer ?
#
loop_
_entity_poly.entity_id
_entity_poly.type
_entity_poly.pdbx_seq_one_letter_code
_entity_poly.pdbx_strand_id
1 'polypeptide(L)'
;MRYALLALITVLAGCRSLGYYAHVTHGQAALLAQRRSIDKVVVDPKTPEKTRQRLVLAQEARRFASKQLDLPDNRSYTLYVQLDRPWVAWNVFATPELSVSAVTHCFPIAGCVAYRGFFRKDLADREAVRERSLGHDVALGEVPAYSTLGWFADPILSSMMRWDDDELVGTIFHELAHQKIYVKDDSSFNESYASFVEQEGVREWRQARQLPPPDEKGDALDHAFTSQVLALRDRLKAIYAQPWTDDVKRVAKAEEFEDFRGRYLAWRAGEAGGDHRYDRWMARPLNNASLLPFGLYDTWTASFATLFEQSGRAWPVFFAKVSALAKLPPDERTGQLQALKH
;
A
#
# COMPACT_ATOMS: atom_id res chain seq x y z
N MET A 1 13.34 28.18 34.13
CA MET A 1 13.44 28.13 32.64
C MET A 1 13.43 26.72 32.05
N ARG A 2 14.29 25.77 32.47
CA ARG A 2 14.31 24.39 31.93
C ARG A 2 12.98 23.62 32.07
N TYR A 3 12.30 23.71 33.22
CA TYR A 3 11.02 23.03 33.44
C TYR A 3 9.84 23.68 32.69
N ALA A 4 9.87 25.00 32.50
CA ALA A 4 8.88 25.72 31.70
C ALA A 4 9.05 25.41 30.20
N LEU A 5 10.30 25.25 29.74
CA LEU A 5 10.59 24.82 28.37
C LEU A 5 10.19 23.36 28.14
N LEU A 6 10.45 22.46 29.10
CA LEU A 6 9.98 21.06 29.05
C LEU A 6 8.45 20.96 29.05
N ALA A 7 7.76 21.72 29.90
CA ALA A 7 6.30 21.76 29.97
C ALA A 7 5.67 22.35 28.69
N LEU A 8 6.31 23.36 28.10
CA LEU A 8 5.87 23.93 26.83
C LEU A 8 6.06 22.93 25.67
N ILE A 9 7.18 22.20 25.64
CA ILE A 9 7.46 21.16 24.64
C ILE A 9 6.46 19.99 24.77
N THR A 10 6.10 19.57 25.98
CA THR A 10 5.13 18.47 26.21
C THR A 10 3.71 18.89 25.86
N VAL A 11 3.30 20.13 26.17
CA VAL A 11 1.99 20.67 25.78
C VAL A 11 1.89 20.83 24.26
N LEU A 12 2.93 21.33 23.59
CA LEU A 12 2.95 21.46 22.13
C LEU A 12 2.97 20.10 21.40
N ALA A 13 3.69 19.11 21.92
CA ALA A 13 3.68 17.75 21.40
C ALA A 13 2.31 17.06 21.62
N GLY A 14 1.70 17.27 22.81
CA GLY A 14 0.37 16.76 23.14
C GLY A 14 -0.75 17.36 22.29
N CYS A 15 -0.77 18.69 22.11
CA CYS A 15 -1.73 19.37 21.23
C CYS A 15 -1.61 18.92 19.77
N ARG A 16 -0.40 18.61 19.31
CA ARG A 16 -0.18 18.14 17.94
C ARG A 16 -0.68 16.72 17.71
N SER A 17 -0.42 15.81 18.65
CA SER A 17 -1.00 14.46 18.60
C SER A 17 -2.52 14.52 18.63
N LEU A 18 -3.10 15.36 19.50
CA LEU A 18 -4.55 15.60 19.56
C LEU A 18 -5.10 16.15 18.24
N GLY A 19 -4.46 17.15 17.63
CA GLY A 19 -4.87 17.71 16.34
C GLY A 19 -4.84 16.69 15.21
N TYR A 20 -3.83 15.81 15.19
CA TYR A 20 -3.77 14.72 14.22
C TYR A 20 -4.87 13.70 14.42
N TYR A 21 -5.11 13.23 15.65
CA TYR A 21 -6.17 12.27 15.91
C TYR A 21 -7.56 12.87 15.64
N ALA A 22 -7.80 14.13 16.01
CA ALA A 22 -9.03 14.83 15.64
C ALA A 22 -9.23 14.89 14.12
N HIS A 23 -8.17 15.14 13.35
CA HIS A 23 -8.20 15.10 11.89
C HIS A 23 -8.54 13.71 11.34
N VAL A 24 -7.84 12.66 11.79
CA VAL A 24 -8.08 11.28 11.34
C VAL A 24 -9.50 10.84 11.70
N THR A 25 -9.94 11.10 12.93
CA THR A 25 -11.30 10.79 13.38
C THR A 25 -12.35 11.55 12.59
N HIS A 26 -12.13 12.84 12.31
CA HIS A 26 -13.05 13.63 11.49
C HIS A 26 -13.14 13.09 10.06
N GLY A 27 -12.01 12.80 9.41
CA GLY A 27 -11.99 12.24 8.06
C GLY A 27 -12.69 10.88 7.99
N GLN A 28 -12.44 10.01 8.97
CA GLN A 28 -13.15 8.73 9.07
C GLN A 28 -14.66 8.94 9.29
N ALA A 29 -15.05 9.79 10.23
CA ALA A 29 -16.47 10.08 10.49
C ALA A 29 -17.18 10.66 9.25
N ALA A 30 -16.50 11.53 8.48
CA ALA A 30 -17.03 12.08 7.25
C ALA A 30 -17.27 11.00 6.19
N LEU A 31 -16.33 10.07 5.99
CA LEU A 31 -16.55 8.90 5.15
C LEU A 31 -17.75 8.10 5.65
N LEU A 32 -17.79 7.79 6.95
CA LEU A 32 -18.86 6.98 7.53
C LEU A 32 -20.25 7.60 7.34
N ALA A 33 -20.37 8.93 7.42
CA ALA A 33 -21.61 9.68 7.28
C ALA A 33 -22.09 9.83 5.82
N GLN A 34 -21.16 9.86 4.85
CA GLN A 34 -21.49 10.07 3.44
C GLN A 34 -21.83 8.77 2.68
N ARG A 35 -21.69 7.61 3.34
CA ARG A 35 -21.94 6.31 2.71
C ARG A 35 -23.39 6.15 2.27
N ARG A 36 -23.57 5.71 1.03
CA ARG A 36 -24.84 5.28 0.47
C ARG A 36 -24.74 3.80 0.11
N SER A 37 -25.83 3.03 0.26
CA SER A 37 -25.85 1.64 -0.24
C SER A 37 -25.64 1.64 -1.76
N ILE A 38 -24.81 0.72 -2.25
CA ILE A 38 -24.55 0.60 -3.70
C ILE A 38 -25.85 0.34 -4.46
N ASP A 39 -26.73 -0.52 -3.94
CA ASP A 39 -28.03 -0.79 -4.57
C ASP A 39 -28.85 0.49 -4.80
N LYS A 40 -28.84 1.41 -3.82
CA LYS A 40 -29.51 2.71 -3.94
C LYS A 40 -28.82 3.64 -4.94
N VAL A 41 -27.50 3.59 -5.04
CA VAL A 41 -26.72 4.44 -5.97
C VAL A 41 -26.88 3.94 -7.40
N VAL A 42 -26.88 2.62 -7.60
CA VAL A 42 -27.01 1.99 -8.92
C VAL A 42 -28.37 2.27 -9.54
N VAL A 43 -29.46 2.36 -8.76
CA VAL A 43 -30.80 2.68 -9.31
C VAL A 43 -31.09 4.18 -9.42
N ASP A 44 -30.24 5.04 -8.86
CA ASP A 44 -30.44 6.50 -8.89
C ASP A 44 -30.23 7.02 -10.33
N PRO A 45 -31.21 7.68 -10.96
CA PRO A 45 -31.08 8.21 -12.32
C PRO A 45 -30.05 9.33 -12.43
N LYS A 46 -29.63 9.95 -11.31
CA LYS A 46 -28.59 10.97 -11.29
C LYS A 46 -27.18 10.40 -11.26
N THR A 47 -27.01 9.09 -11.05
CA THR A 47 -25.71 8.44 -11.04
C THR A 47 -25.18 8.32 -12.47
N PRO A 48 -23.97 8.85 -12.78
CA PRO A 48 -23.35 8.68 -14.09
C PRO A 48 -23.22 7.21 -14.48
N GLU A 49 -23.47 6.89 -15.75
CA GLU A 49 -23.52 5.50 -16.22
C GLU A 49 -22.22 4.74 -15.97
N LYS A 50 -21.06 5.37 -16.18
CA LYS A 50 -19.76 4.76 -15.88
C LYS A 50 -19.63 4.39 -14.39
N THR A 51 -20.10 5.24 -13.49
CA THR A 51 -20.10 4.97 -12.04
C THR A 51 -21.04 3.80 -11.73
N ARG A 52 -22.24 3.75 -12.35
CA ARG A 52 -23.20 2.65 -12.20
C ARG A 52 -22.57 1.32 -12.58
N GLN A 53 -21.96 1.24 -13.76
CA GLN A 53 -21.32 0.02 -14.28
C GLN A 53 -20.20 -0.47 -13.38
N ARG A 54 -19.32 0.43 -12.93
CA ARG A 54 -18.22 0.07 -12.02
C ARG A 54 -18.71 -0.36 -10.65
N LEU A 55 -19.79 0.21 -10.15
CA LEU A 55 -20.39 -0.22 -8.88
C LEU A 55 -21.02 -1.61 -8.98
N VAL A 56 -21.67 -1.92 -10.10
CA VAL A 56 -22.16 -3.28 -10.37
C VAL A 56 -21.01 -4.27 -10.43
N LEU A 57 -19.93 -3.93 -11.14
CA LEU A 57 -18.70 -4.73 -11.18
C LEU A 57 -18.13 -4.98 -9.78
N ALA A 58 -18.02 -3.94 -8.95
CA ALA A 58 -17.54 -4.06 -7.58
C ALA A 58 -18.42 -4.98 -6.71
N GLN A 59 -19.75 -4.95 -6.89
CA GLN A 59 -20.65 -5.87 -6.20
C GLN A 59 -20.47 -7.33 -6.67
N GLU A 60 -20.27 -7.54 -7.97
CA GLU A 60 -19.98 -8.87 -8.51
C GLU A 60 -18.65 -9.41 -7.98
N ALA A 61 -17.60 -8.58 -8.00
CA ALA A 61 -16.29 -8.89 -7.45
C ALA A 61 -16.38 -9.29 -5.98
N ARG A 62 -17.02 -8.46 -5.14
CA ARG A 62 -17.20 -8.78 -3.71
C ARG A 62 -17.95 -10.10 -3.51
N ARG A 63 -18.98 -10.40 -4.30
CA ARG A 63 -19.69 -11.69 -4.21
C ARG A 63 -18.78 -12.86 -4.59
N PHE A 64 -17.94 -12.69 -5.61
CA PHE A 64 -16.98 -13.69 -6.02
C PHE A 64 -15.91 -13.92 -4.95
N ALA A 65 -15.37 -12.85 -4.37
CA ALA A 65 -14.44 -12.90 -3.25
C ALA A 65 -14.97 -13.80 -2.14
N SER A 66 -16.22 -13.57 -1.70
CA SER A 66 -16.79 -14.36 -0.61
C SER A 66 -17.12 -15.81 -1.00
N LYS A 67 -17.62 -16.04 -2.23
CA LYS A 67 -18.12 -17.37 -2.64
C LYS A 67 -17.04 -18.30 -3.18
N GLN A 68 -16.05 -17.76 -3.88
CA GLN A 68 -15.04 -18.53 -4.60
C GLN A 68 -13.68 -18.46 -3.90
N LEU A 69 -13.31 -17.27 -3.40
CA LEU A 69 -12.01 -17.05 -2.77
C LEU A 69 -12.01 -17.27 -1.25
N ASP A 70 -13.13 -17.71 -0.65
CA ASP A 70 -13.30 -17.85 0.81
C ASP A 70 -12.99 -16.55 1.58
N LEU A 71 -13.15 -15.37 0.97
CA LEU A 71 -12.94 -14.09 1.65
C LEU A 71 -14.17 -13.67 2.50
N PRO A 72 -14.03 -12.76 3.48
CA PRO A 72 -15.12 -12.42 4.38
C PRO A 72 -16.40 -11.93 3.67
N ASP A 73 -17.55 -12.46 4.06
CA ASP A 73 -18.87 -11.96 3.62
C ASP A 73 -19.46 -10.95 4.61
N ASN A 74 -18.76 -9.82 4.80
CA ASN A 74 -19.14 -8.78 5.74
C ASN A 74 -19.62 -7.50 5.03
N ARG A 75 -20.09 -6.47 5.75
CA ARG A 75 -20.67 -5.28 5.10
C ARG A 75 -19.66 -4.40 4.34
N SER A 76 -18.37 -4.65 4.40
CA SER A 76 -17.36 -3.92 3.62
C SER A 76 -17.65 -4.04 2.12
N TYR A 77 -17.38 -2.96 1.40
CA TYR A 77 -17.55 -2.81 -0.04
C TYR A 77 -18.98 -3.02 -0.55
N THR A 78 -19.99 -2.90 0.33
CA THR A 78 -21.42 -2.85 -0.03
C THR A 78 -21.98 -1.42 -0.10
N LEU A 79 -21.15 -0.44 0.27
CA LEU A 79 -21.48 0.97 0.38
C LEU A 79 -20.59 1.77 -0.58
N TYR A 80 -21.06 2.94 -1.00
CA TYR A 80 -20.35 3.87 -1.88
C TYR A 80 -20.25 5.26 -1.26
N VAL A 81 -19.10 5.92 -1.47
CA VAL A 81 -18.88 7.33 -1.15
C VAL A 81 -18.33 8.05 -2.39
N GLN A 82 -19.06 9.07 -2.83
CA GLN A 82 -18.55 10.04 -3.80
C GLN A 82 -17.68 11.06 -3.07
N LEU A 83 -16.40 11.11 -3.41
CA LEU A 83 -15.47 12.12 -2.93
C LEU A 83 -15.52 13.37 -3.81
N ASP A 84 -15.23 14.51 -3.21
CA ASP A 84 -14.99 15.82 -3.85
C ASP A 84 -13.53 16.00 -4.31
N ARG A 85 -12.75 14.93 -4.28
CA ARG A 85 -11.29 14.91 -4.46
C ARG A 85 -10.83 13.62 -5.15
N PRO A 86 -9.66 13.61 -5.80
CA PRO A 86 -9.19 12.45 -6.56
C PRO A 86 -8.72 11.29 -5.68
N TRP A 87 -8.30 11.55 -4.44
CA TRP A 87 -7.72 10.57 -3.52
C TRP A 87 -8.39 10.67 -2.16
N VAL A 88 -8.57 9.54 -1.48
CA VAL A 88 -9.19 9.53 -0.15
C VAL A 88 -8.25 10.10 0.90
N ALA A 89 -6.95 9.79 0.77
CA ALA A 89 -5.90 10.23 1.67
C ALA A 89 -4.56 10.46 0.94
N TRP A 90 -3.59 10.98 1.69
CA TRP A 90 -2.21 11.15 1.28
C TRP A 90 -1.29 10.63 2.37
N ASN A 91 -0.34 9.76 2.00
CA ASN A 91 0.67 9.24 2.91
C ASN A 91 1.93 10.08 2.82
N VAL A 92 2.45 10.49 3.97
CA VAL A 92 3.76 11.13 4.09
C VAL A 92 4.75 10.06 4.51
N PHE A 93 5.73 9.82 3.66
CA PHE A 93 6.86 8.94 3.89
C PHE A 93 8.07 9.80 4.24
N ALA A 94 8.84 9.40 5.24
CA ALA A 94 10.06 10.10 5.62
C ALA A 94 11.16 9.11 6.01
N THR A 95 12.40 9.45 5.73
CA THR A 95 13.60 8.77 6.22
C THR A 95 14.64 9.80 6.64
N PRO A 96 15.53 9.51 7.60
CA PRO A 96 16.77 10.28 7.72
C PRO A 96 17.50 10.37 6.37
N GLU A 97 18.15 11.50 6.11
CA GLU A 97 18.81 11.78 4.81
C GLU A 97 19.74 10.66 4.32
N LEU A 98 20.44 10.00 5.24
CA LEU A 98 21.41 8.93 4.97
C LEU A 98 20.95 7.60 5.56
N SER A 99 19.67 7.29 5.38
CA SER A 99 19.09 6.00 5.78
C SER A 99 17.95 5.60 4.83
N VAL A 100 17.86 4.30 4.54
CA VAL A 100 16.73 3.69 3.83
C VAL A 100 15.63 3.19 4.78
N SER A 101 15.78 3.46 6.08
CA SER A 101 14.81 3.07 7.11
C SER A 101 13.80 4.20 7.32
N ALA A 102 12.52 3.84 7.37
CA ALA A 102 11.45 4.80 7.58
C ALA A 102 11.51 5.42 8.98
N VAL A 103 11.13 6.70 9.08
CA VAL A 103 10.64 7.28 10.33
C VAL A 103 9.29 6.64 10.61
N THR A 104 9.20 5.85 11.69
CA THR A 104 8.00 5.08 12.02
C THR A 104 7.01 5.90 12.84
N HIS A 105 5.73 5.60 12.65
CA HIS A 105 4.63 6.20 13.40
C HIS A 105 3.80 5.09 14.04
N CYS A 106 3.68 5.12 15.37
CA CYS A 106 2.98 4.08 16.12
C CYS A 106 1.56 4.49 16.48
N PHE A 107 0.61 3.60 16.16
CA PHE A 107 -0.80 3.76 16.44
C PHE A 107 -1.30 2.62 17.34
N PRO A 108 -2.27 2.88 18.24
CA PRO A 108 -2.72 1.86 19.19
C PRO A 108 -3.22 0.56 18.54
N ILE A 109 -3.91 0.69 17.40
CA ILE A 109 -4.55 -0.43 16.69
C ILE A 109 -3.62 -1.00 15.61
N ALA A 110 -3.14 -0.16 14.68
CA ALA A 110 -2.34 -0.61 13.53
C ALA A 110 -0.88 -0.96 13.85
N GLY A 111 -0.39 -0.68 15.06
CA GLY A 111 1.02 -0.83 15.39
C GLY A 111 1.88 0.29 14.79
N CYS A 112 3.17 0.03 14.62
CA CYS A 112 4.10 0.98 14.02
C CYS A 112 4.16 0.82 12.50
N VAL A 113 3.83 1.88 11.77
CA VAL A 113 3.82 1.90 10.30
C VAL A 113 4.87 2.85 9.73
N ALA A 114 5.30 2.58 8.51
CA ALA A 114 6.38 3.31 7.81
C ALA A 114 5.96 4.65 7.17
N TYR A 115 4.73 5.10 7.43
CA TYR A 115 4.18 6.34 6.88
C TYR A 115 3.13 6.96 7.80
N ARG A 116 2.78 8.22 7.54
CA ARG A 116 1.67 8.91 8.21
C ARG A 116 0.60 9.34 7.22
N GLY A 117 -0.62 8.83 7.38
CA GLY A 117 -1.74 9.10 6.47
C GLY A 117 -2.56 10.35 6.86
N PHE A 118 -3.01 11.09 5.86
CA PHE A 118 -3.84 12.28 6.04
C PHE A 118 -5.02 12.31 5.05
N PHE A 119 -6.25 12.44 5.52
CA PHE A 119 -7.43 12.67 4.67
C PHE A 119 -7.46 14.04 3.95
N ARG A 120 -6.52 14.94 4.27
CA ARG A 120 -6.42 16.28 3.70
C ARG A 120 -5.02 16.52 3.17
N LYS A 121 -4.92 16.89 1.90
CA LYS A 121 -3.65 17.15 1.23
C LYS A 121 -2.85 18.27 1.89
N ASP A 122 -3.50 19.36 2.29
CA ASP A 122 -2.80 20.49 2.89
C ASP A 122 -2.15 20.15 4.25
N LEU A 123 -2.72 19.19 4.99
CA LEU A 123 -2.09 18.65 6.21
C LEU A 123 -0.91 17.73 5.89
N ALA A 124 -1.02 16.90 4.85
CA ALA A 124 0.10 16.09 4.37
C ALA A 124 1.26 16.97 3.88
N ASP A 125 0.97 18.05 3.15
CA ASP A 125 1.96 19.02 2.67
C ASP A 125 2.67 19.71 3.85
N ARG A 126 1.92 20.12 4.89
CA ARG A 126 2.50 20.69 6.12
C ARG A 126 3.41 19.70 6.86
N GLU A 127 3.00 18.44 6.99
CA GLU A 127 3.84 17.42 7.60
C GLU A 127 5.09 17.18 6.76
N ALA A 128 4.97 17.15 5.43
CA ALA A 128 6.11 16.99 4.55
C ALA A 128 7.12 18.14 4.65
N VAL A 129 6.67 19.40 4.73
CA VAL A 129 7.55 20.55 5.00
C VAL A 129 8.26 20.40 6.34
N ARG A 130 7.54 19.95 7.36
CA ARG A 130 8.12 19.72 8.69
C ARG A 130 9.19 18.63 8.66
N GLU A 131 8.91 17.46 8.09
CA GLU A 131 9.89 16.38 7.99
C GLU A 131 11.15 16.85 7.25
N ARG A 132 11.01 17.62 6.16
CA ARG A 132 12.17 18.24 5.48
C ARG A 132 12.95 19.19 6.39
N SER A 133 12.28 19.98 7.23
CA SER A 133 12.96 20.88 8.19
C SER A 133 13.75 20.14 9.27
N LEU A 134 13.47 18.84 9.47
CA LEU A 134 14.24 17.96 10.35
C LEU A 134 15.43 17.28 9.64
N GLY A 135 15.66 17.60 8.36
CA GLY A 135 16.71 16.97 7.55
C GLY A 135 16.32 15.58 7.04
N HIS A 136 15.03 15.26 6.97
CA HIS A 136 14.56 14.01 6.39
C HIS A 136 14.36 14.13 4.88
N ASP A 137 14.63 13.03 4.16
CA ASP A 137 14.06 12.82 2.84
C ASP A 137 12.56 12.59 2.98
N VAL A 138 11.76 13.13 2.05
CA VAL A 138 10.30 13.07 2.15
C VAL A 138 9.68 12.81 0.79
N ALA A 139 8.68 11.93 0.77
CA ALA A 139 7.81 11.67 -0.38
C ALA A 139 6.34 11.67 0.04
N LEU A 140 5.46 12.11 -0.87
CA LEU A 140 4.02 11.98 -0.69
C LEU A 140 3.48 10.89 -1.62
N GLY A 141 2.72 9.95 -1.04
CA GLY A 141 1.94 8.96 -1.76
C GLY A 141 0.47 9.37 -1.83
N GLU A 142 -0.13 9.22 -3.01
CA GLU A 142 -1.57 9.40 -3.22
C GLU A 142 -2.27 8.08 -2.88
N VAL A 143 -3.33 8.12 -2.05
CA VAL A 143 -4.01 6.92 -1.55
C VAL A 143 -5.42 6.83 -2.16
N PRO A 144 -5.63 5.93 -3.13
CA PRO A 144 -6.92 5.75 -3.81
C PRO A 144 -7.94 4.92 -3.03
N ALA A 145 -7.49 3.91 -2.30
CA ALA A 145 -8.32 3.04 -1.48
C ALA A 145 -7.94 3.17 0.00
N TYR A 146 -8.90 2.98 0.90
CA TYR A 146 -8.69 3.04 2.33
C TYR A 146 -9.52 1.97 3.01
N SER A 147 -8.88 1.24 3.92
CA SER A 147 -9.48 0.14 4.68
C SER A 147 -9.23 0.35 6.16
N THR A 148 -10.21 -0.04 6.97
CA THR A 148 -10.10 -0.06 8.42
C THR A 148 -9.88 -1.45 8.96
N LEU A 149 -9.39 -2.39 8.13
CA LEU A 149 -9.16 -3.79 8.50
C LEU A 149 -10.44 -4.45 9.05
N GLY A 150 -11.62 -4.01 8.59
CA GLY A 150 -12.91 -4.57 8.96
C GLY A 150 -13.50 -4.01 10.27
N TRP A 151 -12.88 -3.01 10.90
CA TRP A 151 -13.47 -2.31 12.05
C TRP A 151 -14.76 -1.58 11.67
N PHE A 152 -14.86 -1.13 10.42
CA PHE A 152 -16.08 -0.57 9.84
C PHE A 152 -16.44 -1.28 8.53
N ALA A 153 -17.68 -1.07 8.09
CA ALA A 153 -18.08 -1.37 6.72
C ALA A 153 -17.45 -0.34 5.77
N ASP A 154 -16.21 -0.62 5.34
CA ASP A 154 -15.44 0.25 4.46
C ASP A 154 -16.14 0.40 3.11
N PRO A 155 -16.37 1.62 2.61
CA PRO A 155 -17.07 1.81 1.35
C PRO A 155 -16.13 1.69 0.15
N ILE A 156 -16.72 1.38 -0.98
CA ILE A 156 -16.14 1.70 -2.28
C ILE A 156 -16.09 3.23 -2.43
N LEU A 157 -14.94 3.76 -2.81
CA LEU A 157 -14.69 5.20 -2.94
C LEU A 157 -14.65 5.61 -4.42
N SER A 158 -15.11 6.82 -4.75
CA SER A 158 -15.00 7.33 -6.13
C SER A 158 -13.56 7.43 -6.64
N SER A 159 -12.56 7.50 -5.75
CA SER A 159 -11.13 7.45 -6.10
C SER A 159 -10.70 6.10 -6.69
N MET A 160 -11.37 5.00 -6.32
CA MET A 160 -11.14 3.64 -6.86
C MET A 160 -11.74 3.46 -8.27
N MET A 161 -12.51 4.45 -8.76
CA MET A 161 -13.23 4.36 -10.05
C MET A 161 -12.41 4.77 -11.27
N ARG A 162 -11.17 5.22 -11.06
CA ARG A 162 -10.30 5.76 -12.12
C ARG A 162 -9.47 4.69 -12.81
N TRP A 163 -9.30 3.57 -12.14
CA TRP A 163 -8.50 2.43 -12.53
C TRP A 163 -9.16 1.60 -13.62
N ASP A 164 -8.43 0.63 -14.16
CA ASP A 164 -9.07 -0.42 -14.93
C ASP A 164 -9.96 -1.31 -14.03
N ASP A 165 -10.52 -2.35 -14.63
CA ASP A 165 -11.42 -3.25 -13.94
C ASP A 165 -10.66 -4.26 -13.07
N ASP A 166 -9.48 -4.71 -13.51
CA ASP A 166 -8.66 -5.68 -12.77
C ASP A 166 -8.09 -5.04 -11.49
N GLU A 167 -7.63 -3.79 -11.54
CA GLU A 167 -7.13 -3.05 -10.36
C GLU A 167 -8.27 -2.72 -9.36
N LEU A 168 -9.49 -2.42 -9.83
CA LEU A 168 -10.64 -2.26 -8.92
C LEU A 168 -11.02 -3.57 -8.23
N VAL A 169 -11.08 -4.66 -9.00
CA VAL A 169 -11.43 -6.00 -8.50
C VAL A 169 -10.34 -6.49 -7.52
N GLY A 170 -9.08 -6.38 -7.92
CA GLY A 170 -7.91 -6.76 -7.15
C GLY A 170 -7.83 -6.02 -5.82
N THR A 171 -8.03 -4.70 -5.83
CA THR A 171 -8.08 -3.90 -4.59
C THR A 171 -9.16 -4.41 -3.63
N ILE A 172 -10.35 -4.78 -4.11
CA ILE A 172 -11.40 -5.33 -3.24
C ILE A 172 -10.94 -6.65 -2.61
N PHE A 173 -10.24 -7.51 -3.36
CA PHE A 173 -9.72 -8.78 -2.87
C PHE A 173 -8.59 -8.57 -1.85
N HIS A 174 -7.63 -7.70 -2.16
CA HIS A 174 -6.52 -7.30 -1.28
C HIS A 174 -7.04 -6.85 0.08
N GLU A 175 -7.99 -5.92 0.08
CA GLU A 175 -8.49 -5.35 1.31
C GLU A 175 -9.34 -6.33 2.11
N LEU A 176 -10.14 -7.18 1.45
CA LEU A 176 -10.86 -8.26 2.12
C LEU A 176 -9.91 -9.32 2.69
N ALA A 177 -8.76 -9.55 2.07
CA ALA A 177 -7.71 -10.43 2.60
C ALA A 177 -7.18 -9.88 3.93
N HIS A 178 -6.87 -8.58 4.00
CA HIS A 178 -6.49 -7.93 5.26
C HIS A 178 -7.56 -8.08 6.36
N GLN A 179 -8.84 -8.03 6.02
CA GLN A 179 -9.92 -8.25 6.99
C GLN A 179 -9.98 -9.71 7.48
N LYS A 180 -9.49 -10.66 6.68
CA LYS A 180 -9.42 -12.07 7.05
C LYS A 180 -8.22 -12.37 7.95
N ILE A 181 -7.03 -11.91 7.56
CA ILE A 181 -5.78 -12.14 8.30
C ILE A 181 -4.95 -10.86 8.29
N TYR A 182 -4.58 -10.41 9.49
CA TYR A 182 -3.68 -9.29 9.70
C TYR A 182 -2.80 -9.55 10.92
N VAL A 183 -1.49 -9.36 10.79
CA VAL A 183 -0.51 -9.50 11.87
C VAL A 183 0.04 -8.14 12.26
N LYS A 184 -0.11 -7.80 13.54
CA LYS A 184 0.39 -6.54 14.08
C LYS A 184 1.91 -6.45 13.92
N ASP A 185 2.39 -5.24 13.59
CA ASP A 185 3.82 -4.90 13.47
C ASP A 185 4.59 -5.70 12.39
N ASP A 186 3.90 -6.29 11.40
CA ASP A 186 4.54 -6.97 10.27
C ASP A 186 3.90 -6.59 8.92
N SER A 187 4.24 -5.40 8.44
CA SER A 187 3.76 -4.90 7.14
C SER A 187 4.17 -5.79 5.97
N SER A 188 5.41 -6.30 5.95
CA SER A 188 5.88 -7.16 4.85
C SER A 188 5.05 -8.45 4.76
N PHE A 189 4.71 -9.08 5.87
CA PHE A 189 3.78 -10.22 5.87
C PHE A 189 2.41 -9.83 5.32
N ASN A 190 1.81 -8.77 5.88
CA ASN A 190 0.42 -8.41 5.57
C ASN A 190 0.23 -8.02 4.12
N GLU A 191 1.10 -7.17 3.58
CA GLU A 191 0.98 -6.70 2.20
C GLU A 191 1.31 -7.83 1.22
N SER A 192 2.36 -8.63 1.46
CA SER A 192 2.67 -9.78 0.58
C SER A 192 1.59 -10.85 0.56
N TYR A 193 0.94 -11.10 1.70
CA TYR A 193 -0.21 -11.99 1.77
C TYR A 193 -1.39 -11.45 0.97
N ALA A 194 -1.76 -10.19 1.20
CA ALA A 194 -2.91 -9.58 0.55
C ALA A 194 -2.69 -9.42 -0.97
N SER A 195 -1.47 -9.05 -1.39
CA SER A 195 -1.11 -8.96 -2.81
C SER A 195 -1.12 -10.32 -3.51
N PHE A 196 -0.70 -11.40 -2.84
CA PHE A 196 -0.86 -12.74 -3.40
C PHE A 196 -2.33 -13.09 -3.61
N VAL A 197 -3.19 -12.84 -2.60
CA VAL A 197 -4.64 -13.11 -2.68
C VAL A 197 -5.29 -12.28 -3.78
N GLU A 198 -4.89 -11.02 -3.93
CA GLU A 198 -5.31 -10.15 -5.03
C GLU A 198 -4.93 -10.75 -6.39
N GLN A 199 -3.66 -11.05 -6.61
CA GLN A 199 -3.17 -11.52 -7.91
C GLN A 199 -3.83 -12.83 -8.32
N GLU A 200 -3.85 -13.82 -7.43
CA GLU A 200 -4.48 -15.13 -7.71
C GLU A 200 -6.00 -14.99 -7.81
N GLY A 201 -6.62 -14.18 -6.96
CA GLY A 201 -8.05 -13.89 -7.02
C GLY A 201 -8.48 -13.26 -8.34
N VAL A 202 -7.69 -12.33 -8.89
CA VAL A 202 -7.93 -11.71 -10.20
C VAL A 202 -7.76 -12.73 -11.33
N ARG A 203 -6.77 -13.64 -11.25
CA ARG A 203 -6.62 -14.75 -12.21
C ARG A 203 -7.88 -15.63 -12.23
N GLU A 204 -8.34 -16.10 -11.07
CA GLU A 204 -9.56 -16.91 -10.95
C GLU A 204 -10.81 -16.15 -11.39
N TRP A 205 -10.92 -14.86 -11.08
CA TRP A 205 -12.02 -13.99 -11.49
C TRP A 205 -12.13 -13.87 -13.02
N ARG A 206 -11.00 -13.63 -13.70
CA ARG A 206 -10.95 -13.56 -15.16
C ARG A 206 -11.30 -14.90 -15.79
N GLN A 207 -10.75 -16.00 -15.24
CA GLN A 207 -11.07 -17.35 -15.69
C GLN A 207 -12.58 -17.64 -15.58
N ALA A 208 -13.20 -17.33 -14.46
CA ALA A 208 -14.64 -17.53 -14.24
C ALA A 208 -15.51 -16.71 -15.22
N ARG A 209 -14.98 -15.59 -15.72
CA ARG A 209 -15.63 -14.73 -16.72
C ARG A 209 -15.21 -15.02 -18.16
N GLN A 210 -14.40 -16.06 -18.39
CA GLN A 210 -13.85 -16.41 -19.70
C GLN A 210 -13.09 -15.25 -20.36
N LEU A 211 -12.48 -14.39 -19.55
CA LEU A 211 -11.58 -13.35 -20.01
C LEU A 211 -10.18 -13.95 -20.20
N PRO A 212 -9.31 -13.32 -21.02
CA PRO A 212 -7.91 -13.69 -21.08
C PRO A 212 -7.28 -13.74 -19.66
N PRO A 213 -6.14 -14.41 -19.45
CA PRO A 213 -5.39 -14.21 -18.21
C PRO A 213 -5.00 -12.72 -18.06
N PRO A 214 -4.73 -12.24 -16.83
CA PRO A 214 -4.18 -10.89 -16.59
C PRO A 214 -2.96 -10.60 -17.48
N ASP A 215 -2.62 -9.33 -17.68
CA ASP A 215 -1.47 -8.92 -18.49
C ASP A 215 -0.15 -9.46 -17.90
N GLU A 216 0.23 -10.69 -18.23
CA GLU A 216 1.44 -11.34 -17.74
C GLU A 216 2.70 -10.55 -18.09
N LYS A 217 2.69 -9.84 -19.22
CA LYS A 217 3.79 -8.95 -19.60
C LYS A 217 3.82 -7.76 -18.64
N GLY A 218 2.67 -7.15 -18.39
CA GLY A 218 2.53 -6.06 -17.43
C GLY A 218 3.02 -6.46 -16.03
N ASP A 219 2.56 -7.60 -15.51
CA ASP A 219 2.99 -8.17 -14.23
C ASP A 219 4.51 -8.34 -14.19
N ALA A 220 5.10 -8.91 -15.24
CA ALA A 220 6.54 -9.13 -15.34
C ALA A 220 7.33 -7.81 -15.34
N LEU A 221 6.84 -6.79 -16.05
CA LEU A 221 7.45 -5.46 -16.05
C LEU A 221 7.38 -4.79 -14.68
N ASP A 222 6.28 -4.97 -13.98
CA ASP A 222 6.11 -4.40 -12.64
C ASP A 222 7.05 -5.08 -11.63
N HIS A 223 7.16 -6.41 -11.68
CA HIS A 223 8.13 -7.16 -10.88
C HIS A 223 9.58 -6.77 -11.21
N ALA A 224 9.92 -6.62 -12.49
CA ALA A 224 11.26 -6.24 -12.92
C ALA A 224 11.61 -4.82 -12.43
N PHE A 225 10.68 -3.87 -12.53
CA PHE A 225 10.90 -2.51 -12.03
C PHE A 225 11.02 -2.46 -10.51
N THR A 226 10.11 -3.11 -9.77
CA THR A 226 10.20 -3.19 -8.30
C THR A 226 11.51 -3.81 -7.85
N SER A 227 11.97 -4.88 -8.52
CA SER A 227 13.25 -5.52 -8.23
C SER A 227 14.43 -4.54 -8.40
N GLN A 228 14.41 -3.67 -9.41
CA GLN A 228 15.43 -2.65 -9.60
C GLN A 228 15.40 -1.58 -8.48
N VAL A 229 14.21 -1.18 -8.02
CA VAL A 229 14.05 -0.24 -6.91
C VAL A 229 14.54 -0.83 -5.59
N LEU A 230 14.24 -2.12 -5.33
CA LEU A 230 14.76 -2.85 -4.18
C LEU A 230 16.29 -2.95 -4.20
N ALA A 231 16.86 -3.30 -5.35
CA ALA A 231 18.30 -3.34 -5.52
C ALA A 231 18.96 -1.96 -5.31
N LEU A 232 18.31 -0.87 -5.74
CA LEU A 232 18.74 0.50 -5.42
C LEU A 232 18.76 0.73 -3.91
N ARG A 233 17.69 0.33 -3.21
CA ARG A 233 17.60 0.47 -1.76
C ARG A 233 18.73 -0.28 -1.04
N ASP A 234 19.09 -1.47 -1.51
CA ASP A 234 20.20 -2.25 -0.95
C ASP A 234 21.57 -1.59 -1.20
N ARG A 235 21.79 -1.03 -2.39
CA ARG A 235 23.03 -0.29 -2.69
C ARG A 235 23.15 0.97 -1.82
N LEU A 236 22.07 1.74 -1.67
CA LEU A 236 22.03 2.89 -0.77
C LEU A 236 22.29 2.50 0.68
N LYS A 237 21.69 1.40 1.15
CA LYS A 237 21.96 0.85 2.49
C LYS A 237 23.44 0.54 2.69
N ALA A 238 24.09 -0.07 1.69
CA ALA A 238 25.51 -0.38 1.73
C ALA A 238 26.39 0.89 1.74
N ILE A 239 26.02 1.92 0.97
CA ILE A 239 26.67 3.24 0.97
C ILE A 239 26.59 3.87 2.37
N TYR A 240 25.41 3.87 3.00
CA TYR A 240 25.23 4.49 4.30
C TYR A 240 25.95 3.77 5.45
N ALA A 241 26.20 2.47 5.29
CA ALA A 241 26.97 1.66 6.25
C ALA A 241 28.49 1.91 6.19
N GLN A 242 29.01 2.57 5.14
CA GLN A 242 30.44 2.85 5.03
C GLN A 242 30.92 3.84 6.11
N PRO A 243 32.18 3.74 6.57
CA PRO A 243 32.78 4.67 7.53
C PRO A 243 33.23 6.00 6.86
N TRP A 244 32.45 6.50 5.91
CA TRP A 244 32.70 7.77 5.23
C TRP A 244 32.06 8.95 5.98
N THR A 245 32.54 10.16 5.72
CA THR A 245 31.87 11.37 6.18
C THR A 245 30.50 11.50 5.52
N ASP A 246 29.58 12.21 6.18
CA ASP A 246 28.23 12.43 5.65
C ASP A 246 28.25 13.13 4.28
N ASP A 247 29.18 14.07 4.06
CA ASP A 247 29.32 14.75 2.77
C ASP A 247 29.69 13.79 1.63
N VAL A 248 30.60 12.84 1.88
CA VAL A 248 30.95 11.80 0.90
C VAL A 248 29.74 10.88 0.64
N LYS A 249 28.98 10.53 1.68
CA LYS A 249 27.76 9.72 1.53
C LYS A 249 26.67 10.45 0.74
N ARG A 250 26.53 11.77 0.90
CA ARG A 250 25.59 12.60 0.11
C ARG A 250 25.93 12.59 -1.37
N VAL A 251 27.22 12.71 -1.71
CA VAL A 251 27.68 12.62 -3.10
C VAL A 251 27.39 11.23 -3.66
N ALA A 252 27.81 10.16 -2.96
CA ALA A 252 27.57 8.79 -3.40
C ALA A 252 26.07 8.44 -3.53
N LYS A 253 25.23 8.95 -2.63
CA LYS A 253 23.77 8.84 -2.72
C LYS A 253 23.24 9.48 -4.00
N ALA A 254 23.67 10.71 -4.30
CA ALA A 254 23.23 11.43 -5.49
C ALA A 254 23.64 10.70 -6.77
N GLU A 255 24.90 10.25 -6.84
CA GLU A 255 25.42 9.45 -7.95
C GLU A 255 24.62 8.16 -8.15
N GLU A 256 24.32 7.41 -7.09
CA GLU A 256 23.54 6.17 -7.18
C GLU A 256 22.10 6.40 -7.68
N PHE A 257 21.47 7.53 -7.32
CA PHE A 257 20.16 7.89 -7.89
C PHE A 257 20.24 8.23 -9.39
N GLU A 258 21.29 8.93 -9.85
CA GLU A 258 21.49 9.19 -11.28
C GLU A 258 21.81 7.91 -12.05
N ASP A 259 22.65 7.04 -11.51
CA ASP A 259 22.93 5.71 -12.06
C ASP A 259 21.64 4.89 -12.20
N PHE A 260 20.77 4.93 -11.20
CA PHE A 260 19.47 4.29 -11.28
C PHE A 260 18.58 4.87 -12.38
N ARG A 261 18.58 6.19 -12.61
CA ARG A 261 17.89 6.76 -13.78
C ARG A 261 18.45 6.23 -15.09
N GLY A 262 19.77 6.07 -15.21
CA GLY A 262 20.42 5.45 -16.36
C GLY A 262 19.97 4.00 -16.57
N ARG A 263 19.97 3.18 -15.51
CA ARG A 263 19.51 1.78 -15.55
C ARG A 263 18.04 1.68 -15.96
N TYR A 264 17.20 2.56 -15.43
CA TYR A 264 15.78 2.64 -15.82
C TYR A 264 15.62 2.93 -17.32
N LEU A 265 16.33 3.91 -17.87
CA LEU A 265 16.23 4.24 -19.30
C LEU A 265 16.70 3.08 -20.19
N ALA A 266 17.76 2.37 -19.79
CA ALA A 266 18.25 1.19 -20.48
C ALA A 266 17.24 0.03 -20.41
N TRP A 267 16.68 -0.27 -19.23
CA TRP A 267 15.63 -1.27 -19.05
C TRP A 267 14.39 -0.93 -19.90
N ARG A 268 13.97 0.34 -19.88
CA ARG A 268 12.84 0.83 -20.66
C ARG A 268 13.04 0.62 -22.16
N ALA A 269 14.22 0.95 -22.68
CA ALA A 269 14.54 0.81 -24.10
C ALA A 269 14.75 -0.66 -24.53
N GLY A 270 15.20 -1.52 -23.61
CA GLY A 270 15.44 -2.95 -23.85
C GLY A 270 14.27 -3.82 -23.41
N GLU A 271 14.38 -4.38 -22.20
CA GLU A 271 13.46 -5.38 -21.64
C GLU A 271 12.00 -4.91 -21.61
N ALA A 272 11.75 -3.64 -21.28
CA ALA A 272 10.39 -3.09 -21.26
C ALA A 272 9.83 -2.78 -22.65
N GLY A 273 10.65 -2.84 -23.70
CA GLY A 273 10.22 -2.62 -25.09
C GLY A 273 9.57 -1.26 -25.33
N GLY A 274 10.02 -0.22 -24.63
CA GLY A 274 9.47 1.14 -24.73
C GLY A 274 8.26 1.42 -23.85
N ASP A 275 7.96 0.59 -22.84
CA ASP A 275 6.85 0.85 -21.91
C ASP A 275 7.15 2.03 -20.97
N HIS A 276 6.29 3.05 -21.01
CA HIS A 276 6.47 4.32 -20.30
C HIS A 276 5.75 4.39 -18.93
N ARG A 277 5.22 3.29 -18.41
CA ARG A 277 4.38 3.29 -17.19
C ARG A 277 5.02 3.95 -15.96
N TYR A 278 6.35 3.87 -15.84
CA TYR A 278 7.11 4.43 -14.71
C TYR A 278 7.68 5.84 -14.97
N ASP A 279 7.52 6.40 -16.16
CA ASP A 279 8.09 7.72 -16.52
C ASP A 279 7.62 8.82 -15.56
N ARG A 280 6.33 8.80 -15.21
CA ARG A 280 5.74 9.80 -14.30
C ARG A 280 6.32 9.71 -12.89
N TRP A 281 6.69 8.51 -12.43
CA TRP A 281 7.34 8.34 -11.13
C TRP A 281 8.81 8.74 -11.20
N MET A 282 9.53 8.31 -12.25
CA MET A 282 10.94 8.63 -12.49
C MET A 282 11.20 10.14 -12.70
N ALA A 283 10.20 10.87 -13.21
CA ALA A 283 10.24 12.32 -13.36
C ALA A 283 10.12 13.09 -12.02
N ARG A 284 9.72 12.43 -10.93
CA ARG A 284 9.68 13.04 -9.60
C ARG A 284 11.09 13.11 -9.01
N PRO A 285 11.36 14.05 -8.07
CA PRO A 285 12.59 14.02 -7.29
C PRO A 285 12.69 12.71 -6.51
N LEU A 286 13.65 11.85 -6.88
CA LEU A 286 13.91 10.59 -6.20
C LEU A 286 14.75 10.86 -4.95
N ASN A 287 14.40 10.18 -3.86
CA ASN A 287 15.10 10.21 -2.59
C ASN A 287 14.83 8.92 -1.81
N ASN A 288 15.41 8.73 -0.62
CA ASN A 288 15.21 7.49 0.14
C ASN A 288 13.73 7.24 0.46
N ALA A 289 12.97 8.29 0.79
CA ALA A 289 11.56 8.18 1.13
C ALA A 289 10.67 7.78 -0.06
N SER A 290 11.04 8.14 -1.30
CA SER A 290 10.30 7.68 -2.50
C SER A 290 10.42 6.18 -2.76
N LEU A 291 11.41 5.51 -2.16
CA LEU A 291 11.62 4.07 -2.30
C LEU A 291 10.84 3.26 -1.27
N LEU A 292 10.37 3.88 -0.17
CA LEU A 292 9.68 3.19 0.92
C LEU A 292 8.45 2.39 0.48
N PRO A 293 7.60 2.87 -0.44
CA PRO A 293 6.46 2.08 -0.93
C PRO A 293 6.88 0.77 -1.63
N PHE A 294 8.04 0.75 -2.29
CA PHE A 294 8.50 -0.35 -3.16
C PHE A 294 9.15 -1.54 -2.42
N GLY A 295 8.87 -1.71 -1.13
CA GLY A 295 9.36 -2.87 -0.37
C GLY A 295 8.39 -3.43 0.65
N LEU A 296 7.14 -2.99 0.62
CA LEU A 296 6.10 -3.50 1.49
C LEU A 296 5.39 -4.70 0.84
N TYR A 297 5.11 -4.63 -0.46
CA TYR A 297 4.19 -5.54 -1.14
C TYR A 297 4.82 -6.88 -1.58
N ASP A 298 6.04 -6.90 -2.11
CA ASP A 298 6.51 -8.10 -2.86
C ASP A 298 7.50 -9.01 -2.10
N THR A 299 7.69 -8.82 -0.79
CA THR A 299 8.74 -9.55 -0.07
C THR A 299 8.48 -11.06 -0.02
N TRP A 300 7.23 -11.48 0.17
CA TRP A 300 6.83 -12.87 0.42
C TRP A 300 5.76 -13.41 -0.53
N THR A 301 5.42 -12.68 -1.61
CA THR A 301 4.38 -13.10 -2.58
C THR A 301 4.67 -14.49 -3.15
N ALA A 302 5.91 -14.75 -3.56
CA ALA A 302 6.36 -16.07 -4.02
C ALA A 302 6.18 -17.17 -2.94
N SER A 303 6.48 -16.86 -1.68
CA SER A 303 6.28 -17.79 -0.56
C SER A 303 4.81 -18.17 -0.39
N PHE A 304 3.89 -17.20 -0.53
CA PHE A 304 2.45 -17.45 -0.48
C PHE A 304 1.95 -18.23 -1.69
N ALA A 305 2.51 -18.00 -2.89
CA ALA A 305 2.22 -18.82 -4.07
C ALA A 305 2.60 -20.29 -3.85
N THR A 306 3.81 -20.56 -3.36
CA THR A 306 4.23 -21.93 -2.98
C THR A 306 3.31 -22.53 -1.93
N LEU A 307 2.91 -21.75 -0.92
CA LEU A 307 1.99 -22.21 0.13
C LEU A 307 0.59 -22.55 -0.44
N PHE A 308 0.11 -21.80 -1.42
CA PHE A 308 -1.17 -22.04 -2.10
C PHE A 308 -1.13 -23.33 -2.93
N GLU A 309 -0.06 -23.55 -3.67
CA GLU A 309 0.17 -24.82 -4.39
C GLU A 309 0.22 -26.01 -3.44
N GLN A 310 0.97 -25.92 -2.34
CA GLN A 310 1.00 -26.94 -1.28
C GLN A 310 -0.35 -27.14 -0.59
N SER A 311 -1.27 -26.18 -0.74
CA SER A 311 -2.64 -26.28 -0.22
C SER A 311 -3.60 -26.90 -1.24
N GLY A 312 -3.08 -27.41 -2.36
CA GLY A 312 -3.87 -27.95 -3.46
C GLY A 312 -4.72 -26.88 -4.14
N ARG A 313 -4.29 -25.61 -4.10
CA ARG A 313 -5.02 -24.43 -4.59
C ARG A 313 -6.43 -24.29 -3.98
N ALA A 314 -6.59 -24.73 -2.73
CA ALA A 314 -7.85 -24.62 -1.99
C ALA A 314 -7.80 -23.47 -0.98
N TRP A 315 -8.56 -22.41 -1.22
CA TRP A 315 -8.59 -21.20 -0.38
C TRP A 315 -8.78 -21.46 1.13
N PRO A 316 -9.73 -22.32 1.57
CA PRO A 316 -9.88 -22.60 3.00
C PRO A 316 -8.63 -23.23 3.63
N VAL A 317 -7.94 -24.13 2.90
CA VAL A 317 -6.71 -24.78 3.36
C VAL A 317 -5.56 -23.78 3.39
N PHE A 318 -5.45 -22.95 2.35
CA PHE A 318 -4.45 -21.89 2.28
C PHE A 318 -4.58 -20.92 3.46
N PHE A 319 -5.78 -20.38 3.72
CA PHE A 319 -5.96 -19.45 4.84
C PHE A 319 -5.74 -20.10 6.21
N ALA A 320 -6.04 -21.39 6.37
CA ALA A 320 -5.70 -22.11 7.59
C ALA A 320 -4.18 -22.15 7.82
N LYS A 321 -3.39 -22.39 6.76
CA LYS A 321 -1.92 -22.35 6.83
C LYS A 321 -1.37 -20.94 7.05
N VAL A 322 -1.88 -19.94 6.36
CA VAL A 322 -1.51 -18.53 6.58
C VAL A 322 -1.83 -18.11 8.02
N SER A 323 -2.98 -18.53 8.57
CA SER A 323 -3.37 -18.27 9.95
C SER A 323 -2.44 -18.94 10.96
N ALA A 324 -1.87 -20.10 10.63
CA ALA A 324 -0.85 -20.75 11.45
C ALA A 324 0.46 -19.96 11.43
N LEU A 325 0.92 -19.52 10.24
CA LEU A 325 2.10 -18.65 10.12
C LEU A 325 1.90 -17.34 10.89
N ALA A 326 0.73 -16.72 10.78
CA ALA A 326 0.38 -15.45 11.43
C ALA A 326 0.47 -15.47 12.97
N LYS A 327 0.41 -16.66 13.59
CA LYS A 327 0.51 -16.85 15.05
C LYS A 327 1.94 -17.09 15.53
N LEU A 328 2.88 -17.31 14.63
CA LEU A 328 4.28 -17.56 14.98
C LEU A 328 4.97 -16.26 15.43
N PRO A 329 5.99 -16.36 16.30
CA PRO A 329 6.90 -15.26 16.56
C PRO A 329 7.53 -14.72 15.27
N PRO A 330 7.90 -13.42 15.19
CA PRO A 330 8.42 -12.80 13.98
C PRO A 330 9.58 -13.54 13.31
N ASP A 331 10.55 -14.00 14.09
CA ASP A 331 11.75 -14.67 13.55
C ASP A 331 11.42 -16.06 12.98
N GLU A 332 10.59 -16.83 13.68
CA GLU A 332 10.14 -18.15 13.24
C GLU A 332 9.28 -18.06 11.98
N ARG A 333 8.35 -17.09 11.95
CA ARG A 333 7.53 -16.79 10.77
C ARG A 333 8.40 -16.43 9.57
N THR A 334 9.39 -15.56 9.77
CA THR A 334 10.33 -15.18 8.72
C THR A 334 11.09 -16.39 8.18
N GLY A 335 11.58 -17.27 9.06
CA GLY A 335 12.27 -18.49 8.67
C GLY A 335 11.38 -19.44 7.84
N GLN A 336 10.11 -19.61 8.23
CA GLN A 336 9.15 -20.42 7.47
C GLN A 336 8.86 -19.83 6.08
N LEU A 337 8.67 -18.51 5.99
CA LEU A 337 8.44 -17.84 4.70
C LEU A 337 9.66 -17.92 3.78
N GLN A 338 10.87 -17.83 4.33
CA GLN A 338 12.11 -18.02 3.57
C GLN A 338 12.21 -19.44 3.01
N ALA A 339 11.87 -20.47 3.79
CA ALA A 339 11.87 -21.86 3.32
C ALA A 339 10.85 -22.13 2.20
N LEU A 340 9.85 -21.25 2.03
CA LEU A 340 8.84 -21.34 0.97
C LEU A 340 9.23 -20.60 -0.32
N LYS A 341 10.34 -19.84 -0.35
CA LYS A 341 10.79 -19.09 -1.55
C LYS A 341 11.37 -19.98 -2.67
N HIS A 342 11.34 -21.30 -2.52
CA HIS A 342 11.96 -22.25 -3.44
C HIS A 342 11.07 -22.62 -4.62
#